data_AF-A0A2V8TS22-F1
#
_entry.id   AF-A0A2V8TS22-F1
#
_cell.length_a   1.000
_cell.length_b   1.000
_cell.length_c   1.000
_cell.angle_alpha   90.00
_cell.angle_beta   90.00
_cell.angle_gamma   90.00
#
_symmetry.space_group_name_H-M   'P 1'
#
loop_
_entity.id
_entity.type
_entity.pdbx_description
1 polymer ?
#
loop_
_entity_poly.entity_id
_entity_poly.type
_entity_poly.pdbx_seq_one_letter_code
_entity_poly.pdbx_strand_id
1 'polypeptide(L)'
;ICIGQPKTYNYNTGTQAALDAWFTEHPGGQTFPAPTPIVPFEDVVPTWERYISIDDAQAFVRISDLFAQKGRKVRLRGGRTVSLADLRGKPCVLIGAFNNDWTLALAGELRFYFEHDSKAGTSMVRDRQDPRNNVWTVANAWPYPRIPTDYAIVTRVRNATTEQTVVIVAGITQFGTVAAGELLSDPAYFDAALKTAPRDWYRKNMQVVLSVTVMSGTAGPPKVLAVHFW
;
A
#
# COMPACT_ATOMS: atom_id res chain seq x y z
N ILE A 1 5.49 -4.46 12.45
CA ILE A 1 5.05 -3.81 11.20
C ILE A 1 5.04 -4.90 10.13
N CYS A 2 3.90 -5.08 9.48
CA CYS A 2 3.67 -6.03 8.42
C CYS A 2 3.67 -5.27 7.09
N ILE A 3 4.60 -5.58 6.20
CA ILE A 3 4.73 -4.93 4.89
C ILE A 3 4.08 -5.80 3.81
N GLY A 4 3.40 -5.16 2.86
CA GLY A 4 2.82 -5.83 1.70
C GLY A 4 3.88 -6.53 0.86
N GLN A 5 3.50 -7.65 0.25
CA GLN A 5 4.34 -8.43 -0.65
C GLN A 5 3.56 -8.67 -1.96
N PRO A 6 3.97 -8.06 -3.09
CA PRO A 6 3.27 -8.22 -4.36
C PRO A 6 3.35 -9.66 -4.88
N LYS A 7 2.42 -10.02 -5.77
CA LYS A 7 2.49 -11.30 -6.51
C LYS A 7 3.51 -11.18 -7.64
N THR A 8 4.78 -11.38 -7.33
CA THR A 8 5.89 -11.35 -8.29
C THR A 8 6.21 -12.74 -8.83
N TYR A 9 6.71 -12.79 -10.05
CA TYR A 9 7.16 -14.02 -10.69
C TYR A 9 8.58 -13.79 -11.20
N ASN A 10 9.43 -14.79 -11.01
CA ASN A 10 10.72 -14.89 -11.67
C ASN A 10 10.64 -15.98 -12.73
N TYR A 11 11.73 -16.18 -13.45
CA TYR A 11 11.85 -17.28 -14.39
C TYR A 11 12.88 -18.31 -13.91
N ASN A 12 12.87 -19.51 -14.50
CA ASN A 12 13.95 -20.48 -14.31
C ASN A 12 15.32 -19.84 -14.67
N THR A 13 16.43 -20.43 -14.23
CA THR A 13 17.76 -19.81 -14.38
C THR A 13 18.12 -19.47 -15.83
N GLY A 14 17.75 -20.33 -16.79
CA GLY A 14 18.07 -20.13 -18.21
C GLY A 14 17.28 -18.98 -18.82
N THR A 15 15.97 -19.00 -18.64
CA THR A 15 15.05 -17.98 -19.15
C THR A 15 15.27 -16.63 -18.48
N GLN A 16 15.55 -16.61 -17.18
CA GLN A 16 15.89 -15.39 -16.46
C GLN A 16 17.16 -14.75 -17.03
N ALA A 17 18.24 -15.52 -17.23
CA ALA A 17 19.49 -15.00 -17.77
C ALA A 17 19.32 -14.43 -19.19
N ALA A 18 18.53 -15.09 -20.05
CA ALA A 18 18.22 -14.60 -21.39
C ALA A 18 17.42 -13.27 -21.35
N LEU A 19 16.43 -13.17 -20.48
CA LEU A 19 15.65 -11.95 -20.30
C LEU A 19 16.49 -10.79 -19.73
N ASP A 20 17.31 -11.06 -18.72
CA ASP A 20 18.18 -10.06 -18.10
C ASP A 20 19.19 -9.50 -19.11
N ALA A 21 19.82 -10.36 -19.92
CA ALA A 21 20.72 -9.94 -20.99
C ALA A 21 19.99 -9.05 -22.01
N TRP A 22 18.80 -9.47 -22.45
CA TRP A 22 18.01 -8.71 -23.42
C TRP A 22 17.65 -7.29 -22.93
N PHE A 23 17.12 -7.16 -21.71
CA PHE A 23 16.73 -5.86 -21.16
C PHE A 23 17.92 -4.98 -20.81
N THR A 24 19.10 -5.58 -20.55
CA THR A 24 20.35 -4.84 -20.38
C THR A 24 20.81 -4.22 -21.71
N GLU A 25 20.71 -4.95 -22.81
CA GLU A 25 21.08 -4.47 -24.15
C GLU A 25 20.05 -3.49 -24.74
N HIS A 26 18.78 -3.60 -24.34
CA HIS A 26 17.66 -2.82 -24.87
C HIS A 26 16.93 -2.03 -23.77
N PRO A 27 17.60 -1.05 -23.12
CA PRO A 27 16.97 -0.26 -22.07
C PRO A 27 15.80 0.53 -22.65
N GLY A 28 14.58 0.20 -22.21
CA GLY A 28 13.34 0.82 -22.67
C GLY A 28 12.37 -0.11 -23.37
N GLY A 29 12.80 -1.31 -23.81
CA GLY A 29 11.99 -2.52 -24.06
C GLY A 29 10.65 -2.41 -24.84
N GLN A 30 10.33 -1.27 -25.43
CA GLN A 30 8.98 -0.98 -25.94
C GLN A 30 8.66 -1.71 -27.25
N THR A 31 9.68 -2.21 -27.95
CA THR A 31 9.53 -2.96 -29.20
C THR A 31 10.22 -4.32 -29.08
N PHE A 32 9.43 -5.38 -29.04
CA PHE A 32 9.92 -6.75 -29.10
C PHE A 32 10.25 -7.16 -30.54
N PRO A 33 11.31 -7.96 -30.77
CA PRO A 33 11.61 -8.49 -32.09
C PRO A 33 10.49 -9.42 -32.55
N ALA A 34 10.28 -9.52 -33.87
CA ALA A 34 9.34 -10.47 -34.45
C ALA A 34 10.09 -11.75 -34.91
N PRO A 35 9.64 -12.96 -34.55
CA PRO A 35 8.49 -13.24 -33.67
C PRO A 35 8.78 -12.93 -32.20
N THR A 36 7.76 -12.47 -31.46
CA THR A 36 7.89 -12.16 -30.04
C THR A 36 8.35 -13.41 -29.28
N PRO A 37 9.40 -13.30 -28.43
CA PRO A 37 9.84 -14.41 -27.59
C PRO A 37 8.69 -14.93 -26.72
N ILE A 38 8.56 -16.26 -26.64
CA ILE A 38 7.57 -16.93 -25.80
C ILE A 38 8.29 -17.52 -24.58
N VAL A 39 7.77 -17.23 -23.39
CA VAL A 39 8.21 -17.88 -22.17
C VAL A 39 7.28 -19.05 -21.85
N PRO A 40 7.77 -20.30 -21.78
CA PRO A 40 6.99 -21.46 -21.35
C PRO A 40 6.41 -21.25 -19.94
N PHE A 41 5.19 -21.71 -19.69
CA PHE A 41 4.57 -21.57 -18.36
C PHE A 41 5.34 -22.32 -17.27
N GLU A 42 5.97 -23.44 -17.61
CA GLU A 42 6.84 -24.21 -16.71
C GLU A 42 8.09 -23.44 -16.24
N ASP A 43 8.47 -22.39 -16.97
CA ASP A 43 9.58 -21.52 -16.59
C ASP A 43 9.18 -20.43 -15.61
N VAL A 44 7.88 -20.20 -15.39
CA VAL A 44 7.38 -19.14 -14.52
C VAL A 44 7.38 -19.61 -13.07
N VAL A 45 8.20 -18.98 -12.24
CA VAL A 45 8.39 -19.35 -10.83
C VAL A 45 7.79 -18.27 -9.91
N PRO A 46 6.76 -18.57 -9.10
CA PRO A 46 6.21 -17.59 -8.16
C PRO A 46 7.22 -17.26 -7.06
N THR A 47 7.41 -15.97 -6.78
CA THR A 47 8.36 -15.45 -5.78
C THR A 47 7.69 -14.53 -4.76
N TRP A 48 6.42 -14.79 -4.46
CA TRP A 48 5.52 -13.89 -3.74
C TRP A 48 5.96 -13.52 -2.32
N GLU A 49 6.84 -14.30 -1.70
CA GLU A 49 7.35 -14.07 -0.34
C GLU A 49 8.73 -13.39 -0.32
N ARG A 50 9.36 -13.16 -1.48
CA ARG A 50 10.76 -12.69 -1.55
C ARG A 50 10.90 -11.19 -1.65
N TYR A 51 9.93 -10.50 -2.25
CA TYR A 51 10.07 -9.10 -2.61
C TYR A 51 9.06 -8.20 -1.88
N ILE A 52 9.48 -6.96 -1.69
CA ILE A 52 8.69 -5.84 -1.18
C ILE A 52 8.94 -4.65 -2.10
N SER A 53 8.01 -3.69 -2.13
CA SER A 53 8.26 -2.42 -2.84
C SER A 53 9.26 -1.57 -2.05
N ILE A 54 10.16 -0.87 -2.77
CA ILE A 54 11.06 0.12 -2.16
C ILE A 54 10.26 1.24 -1.49
N ASP A 55 9.17 1.68 -2.10
CA ASP A 55 8.30 2.74 -1.57
C ASP A 55 7.57 2.31 -0.29
N ASP A 56 7.13 1.06 -0.21
CA ASP A 56 6.58 0.52 1.03
C ASP A 56 7.67 0.40 2.12
N ALA A 57 8.92 0.11 1.72
CA ALA A 57 10.05 0.11 2.63
C ALA A 57 10.37 1.52 3.15
N GLN A 58 10.19 2.58 2.33
CA GLN A 58 10.30 3.97 2.79
C GLN A 58 9.23 4.30 3.84
N ALA A 59 7.97 3.90 3.61
CA ALA A 59 6.92 4.03 4.62
C ALA A 59 7.27 3.26 5.91
N PHE A 60 7.81 2.04 5.78
CA PHE A 60 8.28 1.26 6.92
C PHE A 60 9.37 1.99 7.72
N VAL A 61 10.37 2.58 7.06
CA VAL A 61 11.45 3.33 7.73
C VAL A 61 10.88 4.51 8.52
N ARG A 62 10.04 5.34 7.89
CA ARG A 62 9.41 6.50 8.55
C ARG A 62 8.64 6.12 9.83
N ILE A 63 7.83 5.07 9.75
CA ILE A 63 7.06 4.58 10.89
C ILE A 63 7.98 3.95 11.95
N SER A 64 9.03 3.25 11.53
CA SER A 64 10.02 2.66 12.44
C SER A 64 10.77 3.74 13.22
N ASP A 65 11.19 4.82 12.54
CA ASP A 65 11.87 5.95 13.16
C ASP A 65 10.96 6.69 14.14
N LEU A 66 9.70 6.90 13.77
CA LEU A 66 8.69 7.47 14.69
C LEU A 66 8.58 6.64 15.98
N PHE A 67 8.53 5.31 15.87
CA PHE A 67 8.48 4.44 17.05
C PHE A 67 9.80 4.44 17.83
N ALA A 68 10.94 4.46 17.15
CA ALA A 68 12.25 4.51 17.78
C ALA A 68 12.43 5.79 18.61
N GLN A 69 11.99 6.94 18.10
CA GLN A 69 11.96 8.22 18.83
C GLN A 69 11.10 8.17 20.10
N LYS A 70 10.15 7.23 20.18
CA LYS A 70 9.31 6.95 21.36
C LYS A 70 9.84 5.79 22.21
N GLY A 71 11.07 5.33 21.97
CA GLY A 71 11.70 4.23 22.71
C GLY A 71 11.06 2.86 22.44
N ARG A 72 10.36 2.68 21.30
CA ARG A 72 9.68 1.44 20.95
C ARG A 72 10.46 0.68 19.88
N LYS A 73 10.63 -0.62 20.09
CA LYS A 73 11.22 -1.54 19.11
C LYS A 73 10.14 -2.07 18.18
N VAL A 74 10.45 -2.12 16.89
CA VAL A 74 9.57 -2.71 15.86
C VAL A 74 10.17 -4.00 15.34
N ARG A 75 9.30 -4.85 14.77
CA ARG A 75 9.70 -6.08 14.08
C ARG A 75 9.10 -6.08 12.69
N LEU A 76 9.91 -6.39 11.67
CA LEU A 76 9.45 -6.59 10.31
C LEU A 76 8.79 -7.97 10.15
N ARG A 77 7.69 -7.99 9.41
CA ARG A 77 6.96 -9.17 8.96
C ARG A 77 6.53 -8.95 7.51
N GLY A 78 6.58 -9.98 6.69
CA GLY A 78 6.00 -9.94 5.34
C GLY A 78 4.52 -10.33 5.37
N GLY A 79 3.70 -9.66 4.59
CA GLY A 79 2.25 -9.90 4.52
C GLY A 79 1.86 -11.33 4.19
N ARG A 80 2.72 -12.06 3.45
CA ARG A 80 2.47 -13.47 3.08
C ARG A 80 3.05 -14.49 4.03
N THR A 81 3.98 -14.06 4.89
CA THR A 81 4.64 -14.95 5.86
C THR A 81 4.07 -14.82 7.27
N VAL A 82 3.26 -13.78 7.53
CA VAL A 82 2.64 -13.55 8.83
C VAL A 82 1.31 -14.29 8.96
N SER A 83 1.06 -14.90 10.12
CA SER A 83 -0.18 -15.58 10.45
C SER A 83 -1.11 -14.71 11.30
N LEU A 84 -2.38 -15.10 11.47
CA LEU A 84 -3.27 -14.44 12.43
C LEU A 84 -2.73 -14.54 13.86
N ALA A 85 -2.11 -15.66 14.23
CA ALA A 85 -1.52 -15.85 15.55
C ALA A 85 -0.40 -14.84 15.83
N ASP A 86 0.38 -14.46 14.80
CA ASP A 86 1.40 -13.41 14.93
C ASP A 86 0.81 -12.01 15.14
N LEU A 87 -0.37 -11.75 14.58
CA LEU A 87 -1.08 -10.47 14.70
C LEU A 87 -1.91 -10.36 15.99
N ARG A 88 -2.32 -11.49 16.57
CA ARG A 88 -3.01 -11.52 17.86
C ARG A 88 -2.06 -11.18 19.00
N GLY A 89 -2.57 -10.44 19.99
CA GLY A 89 -1.85 -10.16 21.24
C GLY A 89 -0.86 -8.99 21.21
N LYS A 90 -0.61 -8.34 20.05
CA LYS A 90 0.17 -7.10 19.96
C LYS A 90 -0.45 -6.12 18.96
N PRO A 91 -0.35 -4.80 19.20
CA PRO A 91 -0.67 -3.82 18.18
C PRO A 91 0.22 -4.00 16.94
N CYS A 92 -0.34 -3.78 15.76
CA CYS A 92 0.39 -3.90 14.50
C CYS A 92 0.16 -2.70 13.58
N VAL A 93 1.12 -2.49 12.67
CA VAL A 93 0.98 -1.56 11.55
C VAL A 93 1.04 -2.40 10.29
N LEU A 94 0.06 -2.22 9.39
CA LEU A 94 -0.01 -2.84 8.07
C LEU A 94 0.34 -1.79 7.02
N ILE A 95 1.29 -2.09 6.16
CA ILE A 95 1.75 -1.19 5.09
C ILE A 95 1.37 -1.80 3.74
N GLY A 96 0.79 -0.98 2.86
CA GLY A 96 0.33 -1.38 1.53
C GLY A 96 -1.14 -1.82 1.48
N ALA A 97 -1.79 -1.63 0.32
CA ALA A 97 -3.17 -2.03 0.05
C ALA A 97 -3.22 -3.38 -0.68
N PHE A 98 -3.24 -3.36 -2.02
CA PHE A 98 -3.47 -4.56 -2.85
C PHE A 98 -2.35 -5.60 -2.81
N ASN A 99 -1.17 -5.23 -2.29
CA ASN A 99 -0.09 -6.17 -2.01
C ASN A 99 -0.10 -6.69 -0.56
N ASN A 100 -1.08 -6.31 0.27
CA ASN A 100 -1.20 -6.73 1.66
C ASN A 100 -2.60 -7.27 1.96
N ASP A 101 -2.75 -8.60 1.91
CA ASP A 101 -4.04 -9.28 2.12
C ASP A 101 -4.61 -9.00 3.53
N TRP A 102 -3.76 -8.74 4.53
CA TRP A 102 -4.22 -8.35 5.87
C TRP A 102 -4.86 -6.97 5.90
N THR A 103 -4.34 -6.02 5.11
CA THR A 103 -4.96 -4.69 4.97
C THR A 103 -6.37 -4.84 4.42
N LEU A 104 -6.53 -5.58 3.32
CA LEU A 104 -7.83 -5.78 2.68
C LEU A 104 -8.81 -6.52 3.59
N ALA A 105 -8.34 -7.57 4.26
CA ALA A 105 -9.18 -8.38 5.15
C ALA A 105 -9.63 -7.62 6.42
N LEU A 106 -8.72 -6.86 7.06
CA LEU A 106 -9.03 -6.17 8.32
C LEU A 106 -9.67 -4.79 8.13
N ALA A 107 -9.53 -4.18 6.95
CA ALA A 107 -10.17 -2.91 6.60
C ALA A 107 -11.49 -3.07 5.84
N GLY A 108 -11.79 -4.26 5.30
CA GLY A 108 -12.89 -4.48 4.36
C GLY A 108 -14.25 -3.97 4.84
N GLU A 109 -14.57 -4.15 6.13
CA GLU A 109 -15.85 -3.74 6.72
C GLU A 109 -15.87 -2.28 7.24
N LEU A 110 -14.76 -1.55 7.14
CA LEU A 110 -14.69 -0.16 7.58
C LEU A 110 -15.38 0.77 6.57
N ARG A 111 -15.68 2.01 7.01
CA ARG A 111 -16.34 3.01 6.17
C ARG A 111 -15.56 3.27 4.88
N PHE A 112 -14.28 3.59 5.03
CA PHE A 112 -13.37 3.76 3.90
C PHE A 112 -12.60 2.47 3.67
N TYR A 113 -12.64 1.96 2.45
CA TYR A 113 -11.99 0.70 2.07
C TYR A 113 -11.49 0.73 0.63
N PHE A 114 -10.57 -0.17 0.29
CA PHE A 114 -10.03 -0.32 -1.06
C PHE A 114 -10.85 -1.31 -1.88
N GLU A 115 -11.07 -1.00 -3.15
CA GLU A 115 -11.75 -1.86 -4.11
C GLU A 115 -10.95 -1.89 -5.42
N HIS A 116 -10.92 -3.05 -6.08
CA HIS A 116 -10.30 -3.20 -7.39
C HIS A 116 -11.30 -3.84 -8.35
N ASP A 117 -11.58 -3.15 -9.46
CA ASP A 117 -12.33 -3.68 -10.59
C ASP A 117 -11.35 -4.10 -11.69
N SER A 118 -11.16 -5.41 -11.82
CA SER A 118 -10.27 -6.00 -12.80
C SER A 118 -10.80 -5.89 -14.24
N LYS A 119 -12.11 -5.74 -14.44
CA LYS A 119 -12.70 -5.56 -15.78
C LYS A 119 -12.50 -4.14 -16.27
N ALA A 120 -12.69 -3.16 -15.40
CA ALA A 120 -12.48 -1.74 -15.71
C ALA A 120 -11.01 -1.31 -15.61
N GLY A 121 -10.15 -2.14 -15.00
CA GLY A 121 -8.75 -1.79 -14.77
C GLY A 121 -8.59 -0.63 -13.78
N THR A 122 -9.48 -0.52 -12.81
CA THR A 122 -9.55 0.60 -11.86
C THR A 122 -9.39 0.13 -10.43
N SER A 123 -8.64 0.89 -9.65
CA SER A 123 -8.53 0.73 -8.20
C SER A 123 -9.04 1.99 -7.50
N MET A 124 -9.71 1.82 -6.37
CA MET A 124 -10.55 2.88 -5.79
C MET A 124 -10.47 2.87 -4.27
N VAL A 125 -10.60 4.05 -3.66
CA VAL A 125 -11.06 4.19 -2.28
C VAL A 125 -12.56 4.43 -2.31
N ARG A 126 -13.32 3.61 -1.60
CA ARG A 126 -14.78 3.68 -1.50
C ARG A 126 -15.19 4.27 -0.15
N ASP A 127 -16.35 4.93 -0.12
CA ASP A 127 -17.03 5.35 1.10
C ASP A 127 -18.37 4.62 1.21
N ARG A 128 -18.54 3.77 2.24
CA ARG A 128 -19.80 3.07 2.49
C ARG A 128 -20.98 4.01 2.77
N GLN A 129 -20.71 5.22 3.25
CA GLN A 129 -21.74 6.23 3.53
C GLN A 129 -22.08 7.08 2.31
N ASP A 130 -21.25 7.05 1.27
CA ASP A 130 -21.56 7.66 -0.03
C ASP A 130 -21.15 6.73 -1.19
N PRO A 131 -21.92 5.65 -1.43
CA PRO A 131 -21.56 4.62 -2.43
C PRO A 131 -21.50 5.15 -3.87
N ARG A 132 -22.07 6.33 -4.12
CA ARG A 132 -22.07 6.98 -5.44
C ARG A 132 -20.78 7.74 -5.69
N ASN A 133 -20.00 8.03 -4.66
CA ASN A 133 -18.72 8.69 -4.82
C ASN A 133 -17.69 7.73 -5.45
N ASN A 134 -17.26 8.06 -6.66
CA ASN A 134 -16.24 7.36 -7.42
C ASN A 134 -15.03 8.25 -7.74
N VAL A 135 -14.89 9.41 -7.07
CA VAL A 135 -13.85 10.39 -7.41
C VAL A 135 -12.45 9.94 -6.98
N TRP A 136 -12.36 9.06 -5.98
CA TRP A 136 -11.08 8.52 -5.48
C TRP A 136 -10.68 7.25 -6.23
N THR A 137 -10.47 7.39 -7.54
CA THR A 137 -10.18 6.30 -8.46
C THR A 137 -8.87 6.52 -9.20
N VAL A 138 -8.11 5.44 -9.35
CA VAL A 138 -6.94 5.35 -10.23
C VAL A 138 -7.24 4.32 -11.31
N ALA A 139 -7.18 4.75 -12.57
CA ALA A 139 -7.34 3.88 -13.73
C ALA A 139 -5.96 3.46 -14.28
N ASN A 140 -5.85 2.23 -14.79
CA ASN A 140 -4.69 1.74 -15.53
C ASN A 140 -3.36 1.90 -14.76
N ALA A 141 -3.38 1.63 -13.44
CA ALA A 141 -2.19 1.69 -12.59
C ALA A 141 -1.07 0.70 -12.98
N TRP A 142 -1.37 -0.25 -13.87
CA TRP A 142 -0.43 -1.25 -14.38
C TRP A 142 -0.83 -1.64 -15.82
N PRO A 143 0.12 -1.97 -16.74
CA PRO A 143 1.58 -2.08 -16.57
C PRO A 143 2.39 -0.80 -16.85
N TYR A 144 1.80 0.24 -17.44
CA TYR A 144 2.50 1.49 -17.74
C TYR A 144 1.80 2.70 -17.11
N PRO A 145 1.85 2.83 -15.77
CA PRO A 145 1.11 3.88 -15.08
C PRO A 145 1.63 5.27 -15.41
N ARG A 146 0.77 6.09 -16.03
CA ARG A 146 0.79 7.53 -15.80
C ARG A 146 -0.28 7.83 -14.76
N ILE A 147 0.11 7.75 -13.49
CA ILE A 147 -0.73 8.07 -12.34
C ILE A 147 -0.47 9.54 -12.01
N PRO A 148 -1.36 10.50 -12.31
CA PRO A 148 -1.19 11.90 -11.91
C PRO A 148 -1.61 12.14 -10.45
N THR A 149 -2.52 11.31 -9.95
CA THR A 149 -3.04 11.38 -8.60
C THR A 149 -3.20 9.98 -8.05
N ASP A 150 -2.73 9.76 -6.83
CA ASP A 150 -2.99 8.55 -6.05
C ASP A 150 -3.85 8.88 -4.82
N TYR A 151 -4.51 7.88 -4.26
CA TYR A 151 -5.34 7.99 -3.07
C TYR A 151 -4.93 6.98 -2.02
N ALA A 152 -5.09 7.35 -0.76
CA ALA A 152 -4.64 6.55 0.36
C ALA A 152 -5.60 6.60 1.54
N ILE A 153 -5.52 5.59 2.39
CA ILE A 153 -6.22 5.51 3.66
C ILE A 153 -5.19 5.33 4.76
N VAL A 154 -5.25 6.20 5.78
CA VAL A 154 -4.66 5.96 7.09
C VAL A 154 -5.76 5.56 8.05
N THR A 155 -5.62 4.40 8.71
CA THR A 155 -6.61 3.92 9.68
C THR A 155 -5.94 3.63 11.02
N ARG A 156 -6.61 3.96 12.13
CA ARG A 156 -6.38 3.36 13.45
C ARG A 156 -7.69 2.73 13.90
N VAL A 157 -7.70 1.43 14.18
CA VAL A 157 -8.90 0.73 14.63
C VAL A 157 -8.58 -0.30 15.71
N ARG A 158 -9.43 -0.42 16.74
CA ARG A 158 -9.46 -1.61 17.60
C ARG A 158 -10.16 -2.74 16.85
N ASN A 159 -9.39 -3.67 16.33
CA ASN A 159 -9.91 -4.74 15.47
C ASN A 159 -10.28 -5.97 16.30
N ALA A 160 -11.49 -6.50 16.10
CA ALA A 160 -11.99 -7.64 16.86
C ALA A 160 -11.22 -8.95 16.56
N THR A 161 -10.83 -9.17 15.30
CA THR A 161 -10.11 -10.38 14.86
C THR A 161 -8.73 -10.52 15.50
N THR A 162 -8.02 -9.40 15.68
CA THR A 162 -6.69 -9.36 16.32
C THR A 162 -6.77 -9.07 17.82
N GLU A 163 -7.94 -8.63 18.32
CA GLU A 163 -8.19 -8.13 19.68
C GLU A 163 -7.32 -6.92 20.08
N GLN A 164 -6.66 -6.30 19.11
CA GLN A 164 -5.61 -5.30 19.29
C GLN A 164 -5.83 -4.08 18.40
N THR A 165 -5.07 -3.03 18.65
CA THR A 165 -5.06 -1.86 17.77
C THR A 165 -4.28 -2.17 16.50
N VAL A 166 -4.94 -1.99 15.36
CA VAL A 166 -4.36 -2.08 14.02
C VAL A 166 -4.26 -0.68 13.45
N VAL A 167 -3.07 -0.34 12.95
CA VAL A 167 -2.86 0.86 12.13
C VAL A 167 -2.63 0.42 10.70
N ILE A 168 -3.28 1.08 9.74
CA ILE A 168 -3.13 0.80 8.30
C ILE A 168 -2.55 2.04 7.64
N VAL A 169 -1.53 1.84 6.82
CA VAL A 169 -0.82 2.85 6.05
C VAL A 169 -0.76 2.37 4.61
N ALA A 170 -1.71 2.80 3.79
CA ALA A 170 -1.90 2.18 2.49
C ALA A 170 -2.38 3.18 1.44
N GLY A 171 -1.74 3.17 0.27
CA GLY A 171 -2.21 3.80 -0.96
C GLY A 171 -2.80 2.79 -1.94
N ILE A 172 -3.58 3.26 -2.91
CA ILE A 172 -3.97 2.45 -4.07
C ILE A 172 -2.71 2.00 -4.81
N THR A 173 -1.72 2.87 -4.98
CA THR A 173 -0.39 2.52 -5.47
C THR A 173 0.69 2.85 -4.45
N GLN A 174 1.95 2.64 -4.82
CA GLN A 174 3.10 2.93 -3.98
C GLN A 174 3.19 4.41 -3.56
N PHE A 175 2.75 5.34 -4.41
CA PHE A 175 2.84 6.77 -4.15
C PHE A 175 1.95 7.20 -2.97
N GLY A 176 0.73 6.66 -2.91
CA GLY A 176 -0.21 6.85 -1.82
C GLY A 176 0.30 6.24 -0.52
N THR A 177 0.96 5.07 -0.57
CA THR A 177 1.54 4.45 0.64
C THR A 177 2.66 5.31 1.22
N VAL A 178 3.53 5.88 0.38
CA VAL A 178 4.59 6.81 0.81
C VAL A 178 3.98 8.02 1.50
N ALA A 179 2.99 8.66 0.89
CA ALA A 179 2.34 9.84 1.47
C ALA A 179 1.54 9.54 2.74
N ALA A 180 0.95 8.35 2.85
CA ALA A 180 0.31 7.88 4.08
C ALA A 180 1.33 7.69 5.21
N GLY A 181 2.53 7.17 4.88
CA GLY A 181 3.66 7.10 5.80
C GLY A 181 4.12 8.48 6.24
N GLU A 182 4.26 9.43 5.30
CA GLU A 182 4.59 10.82 5.59
C GLU A 182 3.58 11.47 6.53
N LEU A 183 2.27 11.35 6.25
CA LEU A 183 1.20 11.91 7.08
C LEU A 183 1.34 11.50 8.56
N LEU A 184 1.68 10.24 8.84
CA LEU A 184 1.81 9.75 10.20
C LEU A 184 3.13 10.12 10.87
N SER A 185 4.20 10.28 10.09
CA SER A 185 5.56 10.52 10.60
C SER A 185 5.94 11.99 10.70
N ASP A 186 5.29 12.86 9.93
CA ASP A 186 5.51 14.31 9.93
C ASP A 186 4.48 14.99 10.84
N PRO A 187 4.90 15.70 11.91
CA PRO A 187 3.98 16.37 12.83
C PRO A 187 3.07 17.39 12.14
N ALA A 188 3.55 18.14 11.14
CA ALA A 188 2.75 19.18 10.50
C ALA A 188 1.62 18.57 9.66
N TYR A 189 1.89 17.47 8.96
CA TYR A 189 0.86 16.74 8.21
C TYR A 189 -0.12 16.02 9.13
N PHE A 190 0.37 15.43 10.23
CA PHE A 190 -0.50 14.77 11.20
C PHE A 190 -1.44 15.78 11.88
N ASP A 191 -0.92 16.93 12.32
CA ASP A 191 -1.72 18.00 12.92
C ASP A 191 -2.77 18.54 11.94
N ALA A 192 -2.44 18.65 10.66
CA ALA A 192 -3.39 19.04 9.63
C ALA A 192 -4.57 18.06 9.51
N ALA A 193 -4.34 16.75 9.64
CA ALA A 193 -5.40 15.73 9.65
C ALA A 193 -6.26 15.76 10.91
N LEU A 194 -5.73 16.27 12.02
CA LEU A 194 -6.43 16.35 13.29
C LEU A 194 -7.18 17.67 13.53
N LYS A 195 -7.19 18.60 12.55
CA LYS A 195 -7.87 19.91 12.70
C LYS A 195 -9.33 19.82 13.14
N THR A 196 -10.05 18.79 12.70
CA THR A 196 -11.46 18.56 13.05
C THR A 196 -11.65 17.44 14.08
N ALA A 197 -10.57 17.01 14.74
CA ALA A 197 -10.62 15.90 15.69
C ALA A 197 -11.34 16.32 16.98
N PRO A 198 -12.19 15.47 17.56
CA PRO A 198 -12.76 15.71 18.88
C PRO A 198 -11.66 15.71 19.96
N ARG A 199 -11.90 16.36 21.11
CA ARG A 199 -10.91 16.48 22.19
C ARG A 199 -10.37 15.12 22.68
N ASP A 200 -11.19 14.08 22.63
CA ASP A 200 -10.88 12.72 23.06
C ASP A 200 -10.47 11.78 21.90
N TRP A 201 -10.13 12.34 20.72
CA TRP A 201 -9.85 11.55 19.52
C TRP A 201 -8.84 10.44 19.74
N TYR A 202 -7.85 10.62 20.63
CA TYR A 202 -6.80 9.64 20.91
C TYR A 202 -7.33 8.31 21.51
N ARG A 203 -8.59 8.29 21.98
CA ARG A 203 -9.28 7.08 22.49
C ARG A 203 -10.21 6.43 21.47
N LYS A 204 -10.37 7.02 20.28
CA LYS A 204 -11.32 6.61 19.24
C LYS A 204 -10.67 5.79 18.13
N ASN A 205 -11.47 5.17 17.29
CA ASN A 205 -11.01 4.76 15.98
C ASN A 205 -10.91 5.98 15.06
N MET A 206 -10.11 5.89 14.01
CA MET A 206 -9.87 6.99 13.07
C MET A 206 -9.65 6.43 11.66
N GLN A 207 -10.22 7.07 10.66
CA GLN A 207 -9.79 6.94 9.26
C GLN A 207 -9.56 8.31 8.65
N VAL A 208 -8.53 8.41 7.83
CA VAL A 208 -8.18 9.59 7.05
C VAL A 208 -8.01 9.16 5.60
N VAL A 209 -8.75 9.78 4.68
CA VAL A 209 -8.57 9.61 3.23
C VAL A 209 -7.70 10.74 2.71
N LEU A 210 -6.71 10.40 1.88
CA LEU A 210 -5.73 11.34 1.34
C LEU A 210 -5.75 11.31 -0.19
N SER A 211 -5.45 12.45 -0.82
CA SER A 211 -4.96 12.49 -2.20
C SER A 211 -3.48 12.86 -2.23
N VAL A 212 -2.81 12.42 -3.28
CA VAL A 212 -1.40 12.66 -3.54
C VAL A 212 -1.24 13.00 -5.00
N THR A 213 -0.71 14.19 -5.30
CA THR A 213 -0.27 14.50 -6.65
C THR A 213 1.04 13.77 -6.93
N VAL A 214 1.16 13.13 -8.08
CA VAL A 214 2.35 12.41 -8.50
C VAL A 214 2.99 13.15 -9.67
N MET A 215 4.26 13.52 -9.53
CA MET A 215 5.02 14.23 -10.56
C MET A 215 6.37 13.53 -10.74
N SER A 216 6.75 13.28 -12.00
CA SER A 216 8.02 12.63 -12.33
C SER A 216 8.27 11.33 -11.56
N GLY A 217 7.22 10.54 -11.33
CA GLY A 217 7.31 9.28 -10.58
C GLY A 217 7.60 9.46 -9.09
N THR A 218 7.28 10.61 -8.51
CA THR A 218 7.44 10.89 -7.07
C THR A 218 6.13 11.38 -6.47
N ALA A 219 5.82 10.92 -5.27
CA ALA A 219 4.68 11.39 -4.48
C ALA A 219 4.94 12.82 -3.97
N GLY A 220 3.98 13.71 -4.17
CA GLY A 220 3.92 15.02 -3.50
C GLY A 220 3.33 14.94 -2.09
N PRO A 221 3.17 16.09 -1.40
CA PRO A 221 2.62 16.14 -0.06
C PRO A 221 1.20 15.56 0.07
N PRO A 222 0.86 14.87 1.18
CA PRO A 222 -0.47 14.34 1.40
C PRO A 222 -1.49 15.47 1.59
N LYS A 223 -2.63 15.37 0.90
CA LYS A 223 -3.78 16.27 1.08
C LYS A 223 -4.96 15.50 1.67
N VAL A 224 -5.39 15.89 2.86
CA VAL A 224 -6.53 15.28 3.55
C VAL A 224 -7.84 15.60 2.81
N LEU A 225 -8.58 14.57 2.43
CA LEU A 225 -9.87 14.68 1.73
C LEU A 225 -11.06 14.42 2.65
N ALA A 226 -10.91 13.46 3.57
CA ALA A 226 -11.95 13.10 4.52
C ALA A 226 -11.34 12.57 5.81
N VAL A 227 -12.02 12.81 6.93
CA VAL A 227 -11.65 12.28 8.25
C VAL A 227 -12.89 11.72 8.92
N HIS A 228 -12.75 10.57 9.57
CA HIS A 228 -13.82 9.93 10.32
C HIS A 228 -13.29 9.42 11.67
N PHE A 229 -13.99 9.77 12.76
CA PHE A 229 -13.72 9.29 14.11
C PHE A 229 -14.96 8.60 14.67
N TRP A 230 -14.77 7.46 15.35
CA TRP A 230 -15.84 6.77 16.06
C TRP A 230 -15.31 6.18 17.38
#